data_AF-A0A846DXD4-F1
#
_entry.id   AF-A0A846DXD4-F1
#
_cell.length_a   1.000
_cell.length_b   1.000
_cell.length_c   1.000
_cell.angle_alpha   90.00
_cell.angle_beta   90.00
_cell.angle_gamma   90.00
#
_symmetry.space_group_name_H-M   'P 1'
#
loop_
_entity.id
_entity.type
_entity.pdbx_description
1 polymer ?
#
loop_
_entity_poly.entity_id
_entity_poly.type
_entity_poly.pdbx_seq_one_letter_code
_entity_poly.pdbx_strand_id
1 'polypeptide(L)'
;MDVTSLIVQLAATLILVVFTLSWRKQTTLNDSTTLGAAFVGYLSWTLGGWQWLLFPLILLMGYTLWYPWKNYYHERCHTIYAVISVAFTGVLWLLLSQTFHADSFFYPYTLAFAAHLTIIDIAVPKNCADSPQRQCISLAILKGWVLIYLPFLAIQGFSTLALTQSAIALPAIALMAIAFLWVQSILHPNPNDIPLWMSRAGIVTLGSLLSLIPFYWLA
;
A
#
# COMPACT_ATOMS: atom_id res chain seq x y z
N MET A 1 -23.70 -16.03 13.32
CA MET A 1 -22.29 -15.67 13.59
C MET A 1 -21.87 -16.42 14.84
N ASP A 2 -20.76 -17.12 14.80
CA ASP A 2 -20.30 -17.97 15.90
C ASP A 2 -19.56 -17.13 16.97
N VAL A 3 -19.67 -17.51 18.26
CA VAL A 3 -19.13 -16.73 19.39
C VAL A 3 -17.60 -16.65 19.32
N THR A 4 -16.98 -17.71 18.83
CA THR A 4 -15.55 -17.81 18.53
C THR A 4 -15.10 -16.78 17.48
N SER A 5 -15.87 -16.58 16.41
CA SER A 5 -15.56 -15.58 15.38
C SER A 5 -15.59 -14.16 15.94
N LEU A 6 -16.53 -13.87 16.84
CA LEU A 6 -16.64 -12.58 17.53
C LEU A 6 -15.45 -12.32 18.45
N ILE A 7 -15.01 -13.32 19.21
CA ILE A 7 -13.84 -13.21 20.10
C ILE A 7 -12.56 -12.96 19.28
N VAL A 8 -12.39 -13.64 18.14
CA VAL A 8 -11.23 -13.43 17.26
C VAL A 8 -11.25 -12.03 16.64
N GLN A 9 -12.41 -11.55 16.17
CA GLN A 9 -12.53 -10.17 15.66
C GLN A 9 -12.26 -9.14 16.76
N LEU A 10 -12.80 -9.34 17.96
CA LEU A 10 -12.57 -8.45 19.10
C LEU A 10 -11.09 -8.41 19.48
N ALA A 11 -10.43 -9.56 19.61
CA ALA A 11 -9.02 -9.66 19.95
C ALA A 11 -8.12 -9.02 18.88
N ALA A 12 -8.38 -9.29 17.60
CA ALA A 12 -7.64 -8.68 16.50
C ALA A 12 -7.83 -7.15 16.46
N THR A 13 -9.05 -6.66 16.70
CA THR A 13 -9.34 -5.23 16.78
C THR A 13 -8.63 -4.57 17.95
N LEU A 14 -8.64 -5.21 19.13
CA LEU A 14 -7.88 -4.77 20.31
C LEU A 14 -6.38 -4.72 20.04
N ILE A 15 -5.82 -5.74 19.38
CA ILE A 15 -4.40 -5.76 18.99
C ILE A 15 -4.11 -4.62 18.02
N LEU A 16 -4.96 -4.37 17.02
CA LEU A 16 -4.81 -3.28 16.06
C LEU A 16 -4.85 -1.91 16.76
N VAL A 17 -5.78 -1.73 17.70
CA VAL A 17 -5.91 -0.49 18.50
C VAL A 17 -4.69 -0.31 19.41
N VAL A 18 -4.27 -1.34 20.13
CA VAL A 18 -3.08 -1.28 20.99
C VAL A 18 -1.82 -1.04 20.17
N PHE A 19 -1.68 -1.70 19.01
CA PHE A 19 -0.58 -1.50 18.09
C PHE A 19 -0.53 -0.05 17.60
N THR A 20 -1.64 0.47 17.07
CA THR A 20 -1.72 1.85 16.54
C THR A 20 -1.50 2.90 17.63
N LEU A 21 -2.04 2.71 18.84
CA LEU A 21 -1.82 3.60 19.98
C LEU A 21 -0.38 3.53 20.51
N SER A 22 0.23 2.34 20.55
CA SER A 22 1.63 2.16 20.97
C SER A 22 2.60 2.76 19.95
N TRP A 23 2.27 2.66 18.66
CA TRP A 23 3.07 3.21 17.56
C TRP A 23 2.89 4.72 17.35
N ARG A 24 1.89 5.34 18.02
CA ARG A 24 1.59 6.78 17.96
C ARG A 24 2.80 7.68 18.24
N LYS A 25 3.74 7.25 19.07
CA LYS A 25 4.95 8.04 19.43
C LYS A 25 6.02 8.05 18.34
N GLN A 26 5.93 7.16 17.36
CA GLN A 26 6.94 6.96 16.31
C GLN A 26 6.52 7.48 14.94
N THR A 27 5.27 7.93 14.75
CA THR A 27 4.77 8.41 13.46
C THR A 27 4.74 9.94 13.37
N THR A 28 5.00 10.49 12.18
CA THR A 28 4.78 11.92 11.84
C THR A 28 3.34 12.20 11.40
N LEU A 29 2.47 11.19 11.49
CA LEU A 29 1.07 11.27 11.11
C LEU A 29 0.27 12.03 12.17
N ASN A 30 -0.68 12.86 11.74
CA ASN A 30 -1.61 13.49 12.67
C ASN A 30 -2.55 12.44 13.30
N ASP A 31 -3.15 12.78 14.45
CA ASP A 31 -4.00 11.85 15.22
C ASP A 31 -5.16 11.29 14.38
N SER A 32 -5.75 12.14 13.51
CA SER A 32 -6.80 11.72 12.55
C SER A 32 -6.31 10.74 11.49
N THR A 33 -5.05 10.86 11.07
CA THR A 33 -4.45 10.01 10.03
C THR A 33 -4.13 8.62 10.58
N THR A 34 -3.73 8.53 11.86
CA THR A 34 -3.52 7.25 12.55
C THR A 34 -4.85 6.50 12.73
N LEU A 35 -5.92 7.21 13.08
CA LEU A 35 -7.26 6.64 13.19
C LEU A 35 -7.78 6.14 11.83
N GLY A 36 -7.55 6.91 10.76
CA GLY A 36 -7.88 6.48 9.40
C GLY A 36 -7.15 5.19 9.00
N ALA A 37 -5.85 5.08 9.29
CA ALA A 37 -5.09 3.86 9.01
C ALA A 37 -5.60 2.66 9.83
N ALA A 38 -5.92 2.88 11.12
CA ALA A 38 -6.50 1.85 11.98
C ALA A 38 -7.84 1.35 11.44
N PHE A 39 -8.69 2.26 10.96
CA PHE A 39 -9.99 1.93 10.36
C PHE A 39 -9.83 1.08 9.09
N VAL A 40 -8.87 1.41 8.22
CA VAL A 40 -8.58 0.63 7.01
C VAL A 40 -8.05 -0.77 7.35
N GLY A 41 -7.19 -0.87 8.37
CA GLY A 41 -6.76 -2.17 8.90
C GLY A 41 -7.93 -2.98 9.42
N TYR A 42 -8.81 -2.36 10.21
CA TYR A 42 -10.03 -3.00 10.71
C TYR A 42 -10.94 -3.51 9.57
N LEU A 43 -11.19 -2.70 8.53
CA LEU A 43 -11.96 -3.14 7.36
C LEU A 43 -11.29 -4.31 6.64
N SER A 44 -9.97 -4.24 6.46
CA SER A 44 -9.20 -5.30 5.78
C SER A 44 -9.30 -6.62 6.52
N TRP A 45 -9.21 -6.58 7.85
CA TRP A 45 -9.37 -7.76 8.70
C TRP A 45 -10.79 -8.29 8.72
N THR A 46 -11.78 -7.43 8.92
CA THR A 46 -13.17 -7.86 9.13
C THR A 46 -13.83 -8.39 7.86
N LEU A 47 -13.49 -7.82 6.70
CA LEU A 47 -14.06 -8.21 5.42
C LEU A 47 -13.20 -9.26 4.71
N GLY A 48 -11.88 -9.06 4.64
CA GLY A 48 -10.98 -9.95 3.90
C GLY A 48 -10.27 -11.00 4.76
N GLY A 49 -10.18 -10.80 6.07
CA GLY A 49 -9.39 -11.65 6.97
C GLY A 49 -7.91 -11.24 7.06
N TRP A 50 -7.11 -12.10 7.69
CA TRP A 50 -5.72 -11.79 8.04
C TRP A 50 -4.81 -11.55 6.83
N GLN A 51 -5.07 -12.23 5.71
CA GLN A 51 -4.28 -12.13 4.49
C GLN A 51 -4.38 -10.72 3.88
N TRP A 52 -5.56 -10.11 3.95
CA TRP A 52 -5.80 -8.77 3.44
C TRP A 52 -5.24 -7.70 4.36
N LEU A 53 -5.26 -7.91 5.68
CA LEU A 53 -4.65 -6.99 6.65
C LEU A 53 -3.12 -6.87 6.51
N LEU A 54 -2.46 -7.92 6.05
CA LEU A 54 -1.00 -8.01 6.04
C LEU A 54 -0.34 -6.89 5.21
N PHE A 55 -0.88 -6.57 4.03
CA PHE A 55 -0.30 -5.57 3.12
C PHE A 55 -0.42 -4.12 3.60
N PRO A 56 -1.57 -3.63 4.10
CA PRO A 56 -1.63 -2.31 4.73
C PRO A 56 -0.75 -2.22 5.98
N LEU A 57 -0.57 -3.32 6.73
CA LEU A 57 0.40 -3.36 7.84
C LEU A 57 1.84 -3.21 7.35
N ILE A 58 2.24 -3.92 6.30
CA ILE A 58 3.59 -3.77 5.72
C ILE A 58 3.81 -2.34 5.23
N LEU A 59 2.82 -1.74 4.59
CA LEU A 59 2.91 -0.35 4.15
C LEU A 59 3.06 0.61 5.34
N LEU A 60 2.28 0.42 6.41
CA LEU A 60 2.36 1.22 7.63
C LEU A 60 3.72 1.05 8.33
N MET A 61 4.21 -0.18 8.43
CA MET A 61 5.53 -0.47 8.99
C MET A 61 6.64 0.14 8.14
N GLY A 62 6.60 -0.04 6.82
CA GLY A 62 7.53 0.60 5.89
C GLY A 62 7.54 2.12 6.06
N TYR A 63 6.34 2.73 6.10
CA TYR A 63 6.18 4.17 6.30
C TYR A 63 6.86 4.67 7.59
N THR A 64 6.70 3.94 8.69
CA THR A 64 7.10 4.39 10.03
C THR A 64 8.53 4.03 10.42
N LEU A 65 9.02 2.88 9.98
CA LEU A 65 10.31 2.35 10.41
C LEU A 65 11.46 2.78 9.50
N TRP A 66 11.20 2.90 8.19
CA TRP A 66 12.26 3.04 7.19
C TRP A 66 12.41 4.44 6.63
N TYR A 67 11.43 5.32 6.85
CA TYR A 67 11.49 6.68 6.32
C TYR A 67 11.61 7.71 7.44
N PRO A 68 12.75 8.41 7.55
CA PRO A 68 13.00 9.39 8.59
C PRO A 68 12.33 10.74 8.27
N TRP A 69 11.02 10.75 8.00
CA TRP A 69 10.25 11.98 7.74
C TRP A 69 10.37 12.99 8.90
N LYS A 70 10.56 12.46 10.12
CA LYS A 70 10.74 13.23 11.37
C LYS A 70 11.96 14.14 11.36
N ASN A 71 12.95 13.86 10.50
CA ASN A 71 14.16 14.67 10.38
C ASN A 71 14.01 15.82 9.35
N TYR A 72 12.95 15.82 8.54
CA TYR A 72 12.73 16.80 7.47
C TYR A 72 11.53 17.71 7.72
N TYR A 73 10.49 17.20 8.38
CA TYR A 73 9.32 17.99 8.74
C TYR A 73 9.29 18.14 10.27
N HIS A 74 9.45 19.38 10.76
CA HIS A 74 9.29 19.72 12.18
C HIS A 74 7.81 19.73 12.62
N GLU A 75 6.87 19.68 11.66
CA GLU A 75 5.44 19.63 11.90
C GLU A 75 4.79 18.39 11.25
N ARG A 76 3.61 17.99 11.76
CA ARG A 76 2.80 16.88 11.23
C ARG A 76 2.22 17.22 9.85
N CYS A 77 3.05 17.26 8.81
CA CYS A 77 2.64 17.71 7.47
C CYS A 77 1.81 16.70 6.67
N HIS A 78 1.76 15.42 7.04
CA HIS A 78 1.01 14.42 6.28
C HIS A 78 -0.46 14.37 6.72
N THR A 79 -1.27 14.99 5.88
CA THR A 79 -2.72 15.14 6.03
C THR A 79 -3.46 13.83 5.79
N ILE A 80 -4.69 13.76 6.29
CA ILE A 80 -5.61 12.63 6.12
C ILE A 80 -5.79 12.21 4.65
N TYR A 81 -5.58 13.13 3.71
CA TYR A 81 -5.64 12.89 2.27
C TYR A 81 -4.66 11.82 1.78
N ALA A 82 -3.47 11.72 2.39
CA ALA A 82 -2.50 10.69 2.05
C ALA A 82 -3.03 9.29 2.38
N VAL A 83 -3.63 9.14 3.56
CA VAL A 83 -4.23 7.87 3.97
C VAL A 83 -5.47 7.57 3.15
N ILE A 84 -6.36 8.54 2.91
CA ILE A 84 -7.55 8.32 2.08
C ILE A 84 -7.16 7.89 0.66
N SER A 85 -6.14 8.51 0.06
CA SER A 85 -5.64 8.19 -1.27
C SER A 85 -5.19 6.72 -1.37
N VAL A 86 -4.36 6.25 -0.42
CA VAL A 86 -3.88 4.86 -0.39
C VAL A 86 -5.00 3.89 0.00
N ALA A 87 -5.81 4.27 0.99
CA ALA A 87 -6.91 3.48 1.51
C ALA A 87 -7.99 3.23 0.47
N PHE A 88 -8.32 4.25 -0.34
CA PHE A 88 -9.36 4.16 -1.35
C PHE A 88 -9.06 3.01 -2.32
N THR A 89 -7.84 2.93 -2.83
CA THR A 89 -7.45 1.87 -3.78
C THR A 89 -7.51 0.49 -3.14
N GLY A 90 -7.04 0.34 -1.89
CA GLY A 90 -7.12 -0.93 -1.17
C GLY A 90 -8.56 -1.35 -0.85
N VAL A 91 -9.37 -0.44 -0.30
CA VAL A 91 -10.76 -0.70 0.07
C VAL A 91 -11.61 -1.00 -1.16
N LEU A 92 -11.37 -0.32 -2.30
CA LEU A 92 -12.07 -0.60 -3.55
C LEU A 92 -11.92 -2.07 -3.97
N TRP A 93 -10.69 -2.56 -4.05
CA TRP A 93 -10.43 -3.96 -4.44
C TRP A 93 -11.00 -4.97 -3.46
N LEU A 94 -10.89 -4.66 -2.16
CA LEU A 94 -11.46 -5.51 -1.13
C LEU A 94 -12.99 -5.58 -1.22
N LEU A 95 -13.68 -4.46 -1.44
CA LEU A 95 -15.14 -4.43 -1.62
C LEU A 95 -15.57 -5.18 -2.89
N LEU A 96 -14.83 -5.03 -3.98
CA LEU A 96 -15.07 -5.79 -5.21
C LEU A 96 -14.91 -7.29 -4.98
N SER A 97 -13.87 -7.72 -4.28
CA SER A 97 -13.67 -9.13 -3.91
C SER A 97 -14.84 -9.70 -3.11
N GLN A 98 -15.35 -8.94 -2.13
CA GLN A 98 -16.50 -9.34 -1.33
C GLN A 98 -17.81 -9.36 -2.12
N THR A 99 -17.98 -8.43 -3.05
CA THR A 99 -19.21 -8.29 -3.84
C THR A 99 -19.33 -9.39 -4.90
N PHE A 100 -18.21 -9.72 -5.54
CA PHE A 100 -18.17 -10.71 -6.62
C PHE A 100 -17.73 -12.11 -6.15
N HIS A 101 -17.40 -12.27 -4.87
CA HIS A 101 -16.88 -13.51 -4.28
C HIS A 101 -15.73 -14.12 -5.08
N ALA A 102 -14.83 -13.26 -5.58
CA ALA A 102 -13.74 -13.67 -6.45
C ALA A 102 -12.38 -13.35 -5.83
N ASP A 103 -11.55 -14.38 -5.72
CA ASP A 103 -10.18 -14.28 -5.20
C ASP A 103 -9.23 -13.61 -6.19
N SER A 104 -9.64 -13.48 -7.46
CA SER A 104 -8.87 -12.79 -8.52
C SER A 104 -8.57 -11.32 -8.18
N PHE A 105 -9.36 -10.69 -7.31
CA PHE A 105 -9.15 -9.33 -6.83
C PHE A 105 -8.06 -9.20 -5.76
N PHE A 106 -7.55 -10.31 -5.22
CA PHE A 106 -6.44 -10.28 -4.28
C PHE A 106 -5.13 -9.84 -4.94
N TYR A 107 -4.88 -10.27 -6.19
CA TYR A 107 -3.70 -9.83 -6.95
C TYR A 107 -3.66 -8.31 -7.18
N PRO A 108 -4.68 -7.65 -7.78
CA PRO A 108 -4.64 -6.20 -7.97
C PRO A 108 -4.62 -5.42 -6.65
N TYR A 109 -5.21 -5.96 -5.57
CA TYR A 109 -5.07 -5.41 -4.22
C TYR A 109 -3.59 -5.38 -3.80
N THR A 110 -2.89 -6.52 -3.86
CA THR A 110 -1.47 -6.59 -3.48
C THR A 110 -0.57 -5.73 -4.36
N LEU A 111 -0.83 -5.70 -5.66
CA LEU A 111 -0.12 -4.83 -6.60
C LEU A 111 -0.27 -3.35 -6.23
N ALA A 112 -1.47 -2.93 -5.81
CA ALA A 112 -1.70 -1.55 -5.38
C ALA A 112 -0.86 -1.16 -4.15
N PHE A 113 -0.78 -2.03 -3.14
CA PHE A 113 0.06 -1.78 -1.96
C PHE A 113 1.55 -1.75 -2.29
N ALA A 114 2.03 -2.63 -3.18
CA ALA A 114 3.43 -2.62 -3.64
C ALA A 114 3.78 -1.33 -4.38
N ALA A 115 2.87 -0.85 -5.25
CA ALA A 115 3.05 0.40 -5.97
C ALA A 115 3.02 1.61 -5.03
N HIS A 116 2.08 1.67 -4.08
CA HIS A 116 2.06 2.74 -3.08
C HIS A 116 3.33 2.77 -2.23
N LEU A 117 3.81 1.61 -1.77
CA LEU A 117 5.05 1.52 -1.00
C LEU A 117 6.25 2.03 -1.80
N THR A 118 6.33 1.66 -3.09
CA THR A 118 7.38 2.13 -4.02
C THR A 118 7.31 3.65 -4.23
N ILE A 119 6.11 4.19 -4.48
CA ILE A 119 5.91 5.64 -4.69
C ILE A 119 6.27 6.43 -3.43
N ILE A 120 5.90 5.91 -2.26
CA ILE A 120 6.27 6.52 -0.97
C ILE A 120 7.80 6.54 -0.81
N ASP A 121 8.49 5.45 -1.14
CA ASP A 121 9.96 5.37 -1.07
C ASP A 121 10.63 6.42 -1.98
N ILE A 122 10.18 6.50 -3.24
CA ILE A 122 10.69 7.46 -4.23
C ILE A 122 10.44 8.92 -3.79
N ALA A 123 9.31 9.17 -3.13
CA ALA A 123 8.94 10.51 -2.67
C ALA A 123 9.77 11.01 -1.46
N VAL A 124 10.58 10.16 -0.84
CA VAL A 124 11.41 10.52 0.32
C VAL A 124 12.73 11.16 -0.13
N PRO A 125 12.98 12.45 0.18
CA PRO A 125 14.13 13.18 -0.36
C PRO A 125 15.50 12.57 -0.05
N LYS A 126 15.64 11.90 1.10
CA LYS A 126 16.93 11.35 1.57
C LYS A 126 17.35 10.08 0.84
N ASN A 127 16.41 9.28 0.36
CA ASN A 127 16.73 7.96 -0.21
C ASN A 127 17.48 8.08 -1.54
N CYS A 128 17.37 9.22 -2.22
CA CYS A 128 18.07 9.50 -3.47
C CYS A 128 19.15 10.59 -3.34
N ALA A 129 19.51 11.05 -2.13
CA ALA A 129 20.46 12.14 -1.94
C ALA A 129 21.91 11.73 -2.29
N ASP A 130 22.30 10.51 -1.94
CA ASP A 130 23.69 10.02 -2.06
C ASP A 130 23.90 9.06 -3.24
N SER A 131 22.85 8.73 -3.98
CA SER A 131 22.87 7.72 -5.05
C SER A 131 22.33 8.29 -6.37
N PRO A 132 22.84 7.83 -7.53
CA PRO A 132 22.29 8.24 -8.81
C PRO A 132 20.81 7.88 -8.89
N GLN A 133 19.99 8.80 -9.37
CA GLN A 133 18.52 8.73 -9.34
C GLN A 133 17.95 7.39 -9.84
N ARG A 134 18.56 6.81 -10.90
CA ARG A 134 18.16 5.51 -11.44
C ARG A 134 18.33 4.34 -10.45
N GLN A 135 19.41 4.33 -9.68
CA GLN A 135 19.65 3.30 -8.66
C GLN A 135 18.68 3.44 -7.48
N CYS A 136 18.37 4.67 -7.09
CA CYS A 136 17.37 4.92 -6.06
C CYS A 136 15.99 4.38 -6.47
N ILE A 137 15.56 4.69 -7.70
CA ILE A 137 14.27 4.23 -8.24
C ILE A 137 14.24 2.71 -8.37
N SER A 138 15.31 2.07 -8.88
CA SER A 138 15.34 0.62 -9.02
C SER A 138 15.31 -0.10 -7.67
N LEU A 139 16.01 0.43 -6.66
CA LEU A 139 15.96 -0.08 -5.30
C LEU A 139 14.58 0.10 -4.68
N ALA A 140 13.91 1.23 -4.91
CA ALA A 140 12.54 1.44 -4.43
C ALA A 140 11.55 0.44 -5.03
N ILE A 141 11.62 0.21 -6.35
CA ILE A 141 10.81 -0.78 -7.04
C ILE A 141 11.08 -2.18 -6.47
N LEU A 142 12.36 -2.53 -6.32
CA LEU A 142 12.76 -3.84 -5.79
C LEU A 142 12.28 -4.02 -4.36
N LYS A 143 12.43 -3.02 -3.48
CA LYS A 143 11.94 -3.06 -2.10
C LYS A 143 10.42 -3.23 -2.04
N GLY A 144 9.68 -2.43 -2.80
CA GLY A 144 8.22 -2.52 -2.87
C GLY A 144 7.74 -3.89 -3.35
N TRP A 145 8.41 -4.44 -4.36
CA TRP A 145 8.17 -5.80 -4.84
C TRP A 145 8.51 -6.85 -3.79
N VAL A 146 9.73 -6.87 -3.25
CA VAL A 146 10.19 -7.87 -2.28
C VAL A 146 9.32 -7.88 -1.03
N LEU A 147 9.02 -6.72 -0.45
CA LEU A 147 8.26 -6.63 0.78
C LEU A 147 6.83 -7.13 0.66
N ILE A 148 6.19 -6.94 -0.50
CA ILE A 148 4.78 -7.31 -0.69
C ILE A 148 4.65 -8.68 -1.35
N TYR A 149 5.47 -8.99 -2.36
CA TYR A 149 5.35 -10.21 -3.12
C TYR A 149 5.98 -11.44 -2.45
N LEU A 150 6.94 -11.29 -1.52
CA LEU A 150 7.38 -12.43 -0.72
C LEU A 150 6.25 -12.97 0.18
N PRO A 151 5.55 -12.15 0.99
CA PRO A 151 4.37 -12.61 1.73
C PRO A 151 3.25 -13.11 0.83
N PHE A 152 3.01 -12.46 -0.32
CA PHE A 152 2.03 -12.93 -1.29
C PHE A 152 2.30 -14.35 -1.76
N LEU A 153 3.54 -14.66 -2.15
CA LEU A 153 3.95 -16.00 -2.58
C LEU A 153 3.79 -17.02 -1.45
N ALA A 154 4.11 -16.65 -0.22
CA ALA A 154 3.92 -17.50 0.95
C ALA A 154 2.44 -17.81 1.22
N ILE A 155 1.55 -16.82 1.06
CA ILE A 155 0.09 -16.99 1.20
C ILE A 155 -0.48 -17.87 0.08
N GLN A 156 -0.04 -17.65 -1.16
CA GLN A 156 -0.51 -18.37 -2.36
C GLN A 156 0.19 -19.72 -2.60
N GLY A 157 1.08 -20.14 -1.69
CA GLY A 157 1.73 -21.45 -1.71
C GLY A 157 2.70 -21.68 -2.88
N PHE A 158 3.35 -20.63 -3.38
CA PHE A 158 4.32 -20.71 -4.50
C PHE A 158 3.78 -21.42 -5.77
N SER A 159 2.47 -21.33 -6.01
CA SER A 159 1.87 -21.87 -7.23
C SER A 159 2.44 -21.21 -8.49
N THR A 160 2.38 -21.90 -9.63
CA THR A 160 2.81 -21.35 -10.93
C THR A 160 2.12 -20.03 -11.24
N LEU A 161 0.83 -19.93 -10.91
CA LEU A 161 0.06 -18.69 -11.06
C LEU A 161 0.59 -17.55 -10.17
N ALA A 162 0.91 -17.84 -8.91
CA ALA A 162 1.45 -16.84 -8.01
C ALA A 162 2.84 -16.36 -8.44
N LEU A 163 3.67 -17.27 -8.97
CA LEU A 163 4.98 -16.95 -9.53
C LEU A 163 4.86 -16.06 -10.77
N THR A 164 3.96 -16.38 -11.71
CA THR A 164 3.74 -15.55 -12.91
C THR A 164 3.17 -14.18 -12.54
N GLN A 165 2.21 -14.14 -11.61
CA GLN A 165 1.68 -12.89 -11.03
C GLN A 165 2.80 -12.04 -10.41
N SER A 166 3.66 -12.64 -9.59
CA SER A 166 4.79 -11.91 -9.00
C SER A 166 5.77 -11.40 -10.05
N ALA A 167 6.06 -12.19 -11.09
CA ALA A 167 6.96 -11.78 -12.17
C ALA A 167 6.38 -10.61 -12.99
N ILE A 168 5.07 -10.62 -13.27
CA ILE A 168 4.34 -9.56 -13.99
C ILE A 168 4.20 -8.29 -13.13
N ALA A 169 4.11 -8.45 -11.81
CA ALA A 169 3.99 -7.31 -10.91
C ALA A 169 5.20 -6.38 -10.96
N LEU A 170 6.41 -6.91 -11.16
CA LEU A 170 7.63 -6.11 -11.19
C LEU A 170 7.60 -5.03 -12.30
N PRO A 171 7.38 -5.37 -13.59
CA PRO A 171 7.24 -4.35 -14.63
C PRO A 171 6.01 -3.47 -14.43
N ALA A 172 4.91 -3.98 -13.85
CA ALA A 172 3.74 -3.17 -13.55
C ALA A 172 4.02 -2.08 -12.50
N ILE A 173 4.73 -2.42 -11.42
CA ILE A 173 5.21 -1.47 -10.40
C ILE A 173 6.14 -0.44 -11.05
N ALA A 174 7.07 -0.87 -11.90
CA ALA A 174 7.98 0.03 -12.60
C ALA A 174 7.24 1.05 -13.48
N LEU A 175 6.22 0.61 -14.24
CA LEU A 175 5.39 1.49 -15.06
C LEU A 175 4.62 2.52 -14.21
N MET A 176 4.03 2.10 -13.09
CA MET A 176 3.35 3.01 -12.16
C MET A 176 4.33 4.01 -11.52
N ALA A 177 5.54 3.58 -11.17
CA ALA A 177 6.58 4.46 -10.65
C ALA A 177 7.03 5.50 -11.70
N ILE A 178 7.20 5.10 -12.97
CA ILE A 178 7.52 6.01 -14.07
C ILE A 178 6.39 7.02 -14.29
N ALA A 179 5.14 6.56 -14.31
CA ALA A 179 3.97 7.44 -14.42
C ALA A 179 3.91 8.45 -13.27
N PHE A 180 4.23 8.03 -12.05
CA PHE A 180 4.32 8.92 -10.90
C PHE A 180 5.40 9.98 -11.07
N LEU A 181 6.61 9.59 -11.48
CA LEU A 181 7.71 10.53 -11.72
C LEU A 181 7.36 11.55 -12.82
N TRP A 182 6.67 11.11 -13.87
CA TRP A 182 6.20 11.99 -14.94
C TRP A 182 5.18 13.01 -14.40
N VAL A 183 4.18 12.57 -13.63
CA VAL A 183 3.22 13.49 -13.00
C VAL A 183 3.89 14.43 -12.00
N GLN A 184 4.85 13.94 -11.21
CA GLN A 184 5.62 14.77 -10.27
C GLN A 184 6.48 15.82 -11.00
N SER A 185 6.93 15.55 -12.23
CA SER A 185 7.65 16.56 -13.02
C SER A 185 6.74 17.68 -13.52
N ILE A 186 5.43 17.41 -13.67
CA ILE A 186 4.43 18.37 -14.13
C ILE A 186 3.84 19.17 -12.95
N LEU A 187 3.58 18.49 -11.84
CA LEU A 187 3.03 19.08 -10.62
C LEU A 187 4.18 19.51 -9.71
N HIS A 188 4.36 20.82 -9.50
CA HIS A 188 5.38 21.31 -8.57
C HIS A 188 5.21 20.66 -7.18
N PRO A 189 6.29 20.17 -6.55
CA PRO A 189 6.20 19.42 -5.30
C PRO A 189 5.90 20.34 -4.12
N ASN A 190 4.63 20.59 -3.85
CA ASN A 190 4.18 21.13 -2.58
C ASN A 190 3.59 19.98 -1.72
N PRO A 191 4.08 19.76 -0.48
CA PRO A 191 3.67 18.63 0.36
C PRO A 191 2.17 18.56 0.70
N ASN A 192 1.43 19.68 0.56
CA ASN A 192 0.00 19.77 0.83
C ASN A 192 -0.89 19.73 -0.42
N ASP A 193 -0.34 19.46 -1.60
CA ASP A 193 -1.11 19.48 -2.84
C ASP A 193 -2.01 18.24 -2.96
N ILE A 194 -3.30 18.44 -2.70
CA ILE A 194 -4.38 17.48 -2.95
C ILE A 194 -4.29 16.88 -4.38
N PRO A 195 -4.00 17.66 -5.45
CA PRO A 195 -3.87 17.11 -6.80
C PRO A 195 -2.82 16.01 -6.91
N LEU A 196 -1.66 16.19 -6.27
CA LEU A 196 -0.58 15.20 -6.30
C LEU A 196 -1.00 13.90 -5.59
N TRP A 197 -1.71 14.01 -4.46
CA TRP A 197 -2.24 12.83 -3.75
C TRP A 197 -3.33 12.10 -4.53
N MET A 198 -4.20 12.84 -5.23
CA MET A 198 -5.21 12.25 -6.11
C MET A 198 -4.60 11.56 -7.32
N SER A 199 -3.57 12.16 -7.93
CA SER A 199 -2.86 11.53 -9.04
C SER A 199 -2.16 10.23 -8.62
N ARG A 200 -1.59 10.16 -7.41
CA ARG A 200 -1.01 8.91 -6.86
C ARG A 200 -2.07 7.81 -6.77
N ALA A 201 -3.23 8.08 -6.17
CA ALA A 201 -4.34 7.14 -6.12
C ALA A 201 -4.81 6.75 -7.52
N GLY A 202 -4.94 7.71 -8.43
CA GLY A 202 -5.37 7.47 -9.81
C GLY A 202 -4.43 6.54 -10.56
N ILE A 203 -3.12 6.79 -10.52
CA ILE A 203 -2.10 5.96 -11.16
C ILE A 203 -2.15 4.54 -10.63
N VAL A 204 -2.20 4.37 -9.31
CA VAL A 204 -2.19 3.03 -8.70
C VAL A 204 -3.50 2.29 -8.94
N THR A 205 -4.64 2.98 -8.87
CA THR A 205 -5.96 2.39 -9.15
C THR A 205 -6.07 1.95 -10.60
N LEU A 206 -5.67 2.79 -11.56
CA LEU A 206 -5.67 2.44 -12.98
C LEU A 206 -4.66 1.34 -13.28
N GLY A 207 -3.43 1.44 -12.75
CA GLY A 207 -2.39 0.43 -12.96
C GLY A 207 -2.77 -0.95 -12.40
N SER A 208 -3.37 -0.99 -11.21
CA SER A 208 -3.90 -2.23 -10.64
C SER A 208 -5.11 -2.76 -11.42
N LEU A 209 -5.96 -1.89 -11.97
CA LEU A 209 -7.09 -2.31 -12.81
C LEU A 209 -6.61 -2.96 -14.11
N LEU A 210 -5.61 -2.37 -14.78
CA LEU A 210 -5.00 -2.95 -15.98
C LEU A 210 -4.37 -4.32 -15.72
N SER A 211 -3.98 -4.60 -14.48
CA SER A 211 -3.44 -5.90 -14.09
C SER A 211 -4.47 -7.03 -14.12
N LEU A 212 -5.76 -6.73 -14.28
CA LEU A 212 -6.81 -7.73 -14.54
C LEU A 212 -6.85 -8.20 -16.00
N ILE A 213 -6.33 -7.42 -16.95
CA ILE A 213 -6.36 -7.75 -18.38
C ILE A 213 -5.70 -9.10 -18.71
N PRO A 214 -4.50 -9.43 -18.18
CA PRO A 214 -3.87 -10.73 -18.41
C PRO A 214 -4.74 -11.92 -17.99
N PHE A 215 -5.62 -11.77 -17.00
CA PHE A 215 -6.48 -12.86 -16.53
C PHE A 215 -7.65 -13.16 -17.46
N TYR A 216 -8.17 -12.13 -18.15
CA TYR A 216 -9.20 -12.33 -19.16
C TYR A 216 -8.66 -12.93 -20.46
N TRP A 217 -7.35 -12.89 -20.68
CA TRP A 217 -6.69 -13.50 -21.84
C TRP A 217 -6.15 -14.92 -21.58
N LEU A 218 -6.05 -15.33 -20.31
CA LEU A 218 -5.55 -16.63 -19.88
C LEU A 218 -6.65 -17.61 -19.41
N ALA A 219 -7.92 -17.16 -19.39
CA ALA A 219 -9.11 -17.97 -19.10
C ALA A 219 -9.85 -18.30 -20.39
#